data_AF-A0A0C3AIL5-F1
#
_entry.id   AF-A0A0C3AIL5-F1
#
_cell.length_a   1.000
_cell.length_b   1.000
_cell.length_c   1.000
_cell.angle_alpha   90.00
_cell.angle_beta   90.00
_cell.angle_gamma   90.00
#
_symmetry.space_group_name_H-M   'P 1'
#
loop_
_entity.id
_entity.type
_entity.pdbx_description
1 polymer ?
#
loop_
_entity_poly.entity_id
_entity_poly.type
_entity_poly.pdbx_seq_one_letter_code
_entity_poly.pdbx_strand_id
1 'polypeptide(L)'
;MSALSSHLIPSAQSNRVTRPQQRLARTKLYGYVLTEEWFMDYAVKHQLGGPSHSNDAAFNVLNKILPAAGLTKVYSVKWDGNPPVCKALAVAVGHRKRSGELKMASKERIERVKEVLGEDSDLAWYEMY
;
A
#
# COMPACT_ATOMS: atom_id res chain seq x y z
N MET A 1 44.72 -33.21 -51.00
CA MET A 1 44.04 -34.47 -50.60
C MET A 1 44.29 -34.62 -49.11
N SER A 2 43.36 -34.56 -48.17
CA SER A 2 41.90 -34.46 -48.18
C SER A 2 41.48 -33.73 -46.91
N ALA A 3 40.38 -32.99 -47.01
CA ALA A 3 39.79 -32.19 -45.93
C ALA A 3 39.19 -33.07 -44.83
N LEU A 4 39.47 -32.73 -43.56
CA LEU A 4 38.74 -33.25 -42.41
C LEU A 4 37.54 -32.32 -42.16
N SER A 5 36.37 -32.83 -42.56
CA SER A 5 35.05 -32.25 -42.35
C SER A 5 34.71 -32.29 -40.86
N SER A 6 34.61 -31.13 -40.22
CA SER A 6 34.05 -31.00 -38.88
C SER A 6 32.57 -30.68 -39.00
N HIS A 7 31.72 -31.64 -38.64
CA HIS A 7 30.28 -31.47 -38.63
C HIS A 7 29.86 -30.41 -37.59
N LEU A 8 29.31 -29.31 -38.10
CA LEU A 8 28.64 -28.26 -37.36
C LEU A 8 27.38 -28.83 -36.69
N ILE A 9 27.38 -28.86 -35.35
CA ILE A 9 26.19 -29.07 -34.54
C ILE A 9 25.39 -27.75 -34.57
N PRO A 10 24.15 -27.72 -35.07
CA PRO A 10 23.31 -26.53 -34.94
C PRO A 10 22.91 -26.41 -33.47
N SER A 11 23.50 -25.44 -32.77
CA SER A 11 23.04 -25.04 -31.45
C SER A 11 21.60 -24.57 -31.57
N ALA A 12 20.68 -25.32 -30.98
CA ALA A 12 19.27 -24.99 -30.91
C ALA A 12 19.12 -23.56 -30.34
N GLN A 13 18.71 -22.64 -31.20
CA GLN A 13 18.32 -21.30 -30.79
C GLN A 13 17.11 -21.43 -29.86
N SER A 14 17.38 -21.33 -28.56
CA SER A 14 16.37 -21.12 -27.53
C SER A 14 15.70 -19.77 -27.82
N ASN A 15 14.61 -19.81 -28.58
CA ASN A 15 13.63 -18.72 -28.68
C ASN A 15 13.07 -18.45 -27.28
N ARG A 16 13.79 -17.65 -26.48
CA ARG A 16 13.23 -17.00 -25.30
C ARG A 16 12.20 -16.01 -25.81
N VAL A 17 10.95 -16.47 -25.88
CA VAL A 17 9.79 -15.60 -26.02
C VAL A 17 9.87 -14.58 -24.88
N THR A 18 10.30 -13.36 -25.23
CA THR A 18 10.28 -12.21 -24.33
C THR A 18 8.83 -11.94 -24.02
N ARG A 19 8.34 -12.49 -22.89
CA ARG A 19 7.01 -12.17 -22.39
C ARG A 19 6.91 -10.65 -22.31
N PRO A 20 5.87 -10.02 -22.90
CA PRO A 20 5.68 -8.59 -22.69
C PRO A 20 5.56 -8.38 -21.18
N GLN A 21 6.44 -7.53 -20.63
CA GLN A 21 6.29 -7.01 -19.27
C GLN A 21 4.91 -6.35 -19.21
N GLN A 22 3.91 -7.10 -18.74
CA GLN A 22 2.63 -6.54 -18.38
C GLN A 22 2.91 -5.47 -17.35
N ARG A 23 2.79 -4.19 -17.76
CA ARG A 23 2.83 -3.05 -16.84
C ARG A 23 1.85 -3.36 -15.71
N LEU A 24 2.38 -3.64 -14.53
CA LEU A 24 1.63 -3.98 -13.33
C LEU A 24 0.50 -2.95 -13.16
N ALA A 25 -0.73 -3.45 -13.14
CA ALA A 25 -1.90 -2.62 -12.96
C ALA A 25 -1.84 -1.98 -11.56
N ARG A 26 -1.63 -0.67 -11.49
CA ARG A 26 -1.55 0.07 -10.23
C ARG A 26 -2.93 0.09 -9.55
N THR A 27 -2.99 -0.48 -8.35
CA THR A 27 -4.20 -0.42 -7.50
C THR A 27 -4.26 0.96 -6.84
N LYS A 28 -5.45 1.58 -6.79
CA LYS A 28 -5.66 2.87 -6.14
C LYS A 28 -6.44 2.71 -4.84
N LEU A 29 -6.11 3.52 -3.87
CA LEU A 29 -6.73 3.58 -2.55
C LEU A 29 -7.33 4.96 -2.33
N TYR A 30 -8.57 5.01 -1.87
CA TYR A 30 -9.18 6.25 -1.38
C TYR A 30 -9.23 6.17 0.14
N GLY A 31 -8.63 7.14 0.83
CA GLY A 31 -8.36 6.96 2.25
C GLY A 31 -7.64 8.12 2.93
N TYR A 32 -7.16 7.83 4.12
CA TYR A 32 -6.33 8.71 4.94
C TYR A 32 -4.91 8.20 4.97
N VAL A 33 -3.94 9.06 4.75
CA VAL A 33 -2.52 8.75 4.99
C VAL A 33 -2.20 9.08 6.44
N LEU A 34 -1.58 8.11 7.12
CA LEU A 34 -1.06 8.24 8.46
C LEU A 34 0.44 8.55 8.33
N THR A 35 0.80 9.81 8.50
CA THR A 35 2.19 10.27 8.49
C THR A 35 2.89 9.84 9.79
N GLU A 36 4.22 9.84 9.78
CA GLU A 36 5.00 9.54 10.99
C GLU A 36 4.70 10.55 12.12
N GLU A 37 4.60 11.84 11.78
CA GLU A 37 4.21 12.90 12.71
C GLU A 37 2.85 12.60 13.35
N TRP A 38 1.86 12.23 12.54
CA TRP A 38 0.53 11.87 13.04
C TRP A 38 0.57 10.66 13.99
N PHE A 39 1.35 9.62 13.64
CA PHE A 39 1.52 8.45 14.52
C PHE A 39 2.10 8.83 15.88
N MET A 40 3.11 9.71 15.89
CA MET A 40 3.77 10.16 17.11
C MET A 40 2.84 11.03 17.95
N ASP A 41 2.14 11.99 17.34
CA ASP A 41 1.18 12.85 18.02
C ASP A 41 0.04 12.03 18.64
N TYR A 42 -0.51 11.09 17.89
CA TYR A 42 -1.55 10.19 18.38
C TYR A 42 -1.02 9.30 19.51
N ALA A 43 0.18 8.74 19.37
CA ALA A 43 0.80 7.90 20.39
C ALA A 43 1.02 8.69 21.70
N VAL A 44 1.51 9.92 21.63
CA VAL A 44 1.70 10.79 22.80
C VAL A 44 0.36 11.13 23.46
N LYS A 45 -0.61 11.61 22.66
CA LYS A 45 -1.95 11.98 23.15
C LYS A 45 -2.65 10.83 23.86
N HIS A 46 -2.45 9.61 23.38
CA HIS A 46 -3.08 8.41 23.92
C HIS A 46 -2.16 7.54 24.80
N GLN A 47 -0.96 8.02 25.13
CA GLN A 47 0.04 7.34 25.96
C GLN A 47 0.36 5.91 25.47
N LEU A 48 0.53 5.74 24.15
CA LEU A 48 0.74 4.45 23.48
C LEU A 48 2.22 4.07 23.29
N GLY A 49 3.12 4.73 24.01
CA GLY A 49 4.55 4.44 24.04
C GLY A 49 5.07 4.44 25.48
N GLY A 50 5.75 3.36 25.87
CA GLY A 50 6.46 3.27 27.15
C GLY A 50 7.95 3.59 26.97
N PRO A 51 8.67 4.00 28.04
CA PRO A 51 10.08 4.38 27.99
C PRO A 51 11.03 3.26 27.52
N SER A 52 10.55 2.02 27.45
CA SER A 52 11.36 0.84 27.12
C SER A 52 11.27 0.39 25.65
N HIS A 53 10.27 0.82 24.87
CA HIS A 53 10.02 0.30 23.52
C HIS A 53 9.44 1.36 22.56
N SER A 54 10.29 2.25 22.06
CA SER A 54 9.92 3.22 21.01
C SER A 54 9.53 2.56 19.68
N ASN A 55 10.06 1.36 19.39
CA ASN A 55 9.76 0.60 18.18
C ASN A 55 8.32 0.06 18.09
N ASP A 56 7.52 0.15 19.16
CA ASP A 56 6.14 -0.37 19.20
C ASP A 56 5.05 0.70 19.09
N ALA A 57 5.39 2.00 19.07
CA ALA A 57 4.38 3.06 19.09
C ALA A 57 3.43 2.99 17.88
N ALA A 58 3.96 2.83 16.66
CA ALA A 58 3.15 2.70 15.46
C ALA A 58 2.26 1.44 15.51
N PHE A 59 2.78 0.31 15.99
CA PHE A 59 2.01 -0.92 16.14
C PHE A 59 0.87 -0.76 17.16
N ASN A 60 1.14 -0.13 18.31
CA ASN A 60 0.14 0.14 19.34
C ASN A 60 -0.95 1.11 18.85
N VAL A 61 -0.57 2.14 18.10
CA VAL A 61 -1.53 3.05 17.45
C VAL A 61 -2.42 2.26 16.48
N LEU A 62 -1.83 1.45 15.59
CA LEU A 62 -2.59 0.65 14.64
C LEU A 62 -3.56 -0.33 15.31
N ASN A 63 -3.11 -1.02 16.36
CA ASN A 63 -3.95 -1.92 17.14
C ASN A 63 -5.10 -1.22 17.85
N LYS A 64 -4.97 0.08 18.14
CA LYS A 64 -6.04 0.88 18.72
C LYS A 64 -7.02 1.38 17.66
N ILE A 65 -6.51 1.95 16.57
CA ILE A 65 -7.37 2.64 15.59
C ILE A 65 -8.08 1.68 14.64
N LEU A 66 -7.46 0.56 14.25
CA LEU A 66 -8.08 -0.40 13.34
C LEU A 66 -9.41 -0.95 13.88
N PRO A 67 -9.48 -1.54 15.09
CA PRO A 67 -10.75 -2.03 15.61
C PRO A 67 -11.74 -0.90 15.87
N ALA A 68 -11.28 0.25 16.39
CA ALA A 68 -12.14 1.41 16.65
C ALA A 68 -12.78 1.94 15.35
N ALA A 69 -12.04 1.94 14.25
CA ALA A 69 -12.53 2.36 12.93
C ALA A 69 -13.31 1.27 12.19
N GLY A 70 -13.40 0.04 12.72
CA GLY A 70 -14.00 -1.10 12.03
C GLY A 70 -13.21 -1.51 10.77
N LEU A 71 -11.90 -1.37 10.81
CA LEU A 71 -10.96 -1.74 9.74
C LEU A 71 -10.16 -2.97 10.16
N THR A 72 -9.74 -3.76 9.18
CA THR A 72 -8.97 -5.00 9.42
C THR A 72 -7.52 -4.91 8.98
N LYS A 73 -7.16 -3.88 8.21
CA LYS A 73 -5.82 -3.74 7.65
C LYS A 73 -5.48 -2.30 7.31
N VAL A 74 -4.18 -2.05 7.30
CA VAL A 74 -3.54 -0.87 6.74
C VAL A 74 -2.93 -1.19 5.38
N TYR A 75 -2.76 -0.16 4.57
CA TYR A 75 -2.14 -0.26 3.27
C TYR A 75 -0.89 0.60 3.23
N SER A 76 0.12 0.17 2.46
CA SER A 76 1.23 1.03 2.10
C SER A 76 0.88 1.75 0.80
N VAL A 77 1.00 3.08 0.78
CA VAL A 77 0.71 3.90 -0.40
C VAL A 77 1.86 4.84 -0.70
N LYS A 78 2.00 5.17 -1.98
CA LYS A 78 2.86 6.26 -2.41
C LYS A 78 2.21 7.58 -2.03
N TRP A 79 3.00 8.43 -1.40
CA TRP A 79 2.61 9.76 -0.97
C TRP A 79 3.67 10.74 -1.45
N ASP A 80 3.25 11.94 -1.86
CA ASP A 80 4.15 12.96 -2.38
C ASP A 80 4.99 13.64 -1.28
N GLY A 81 4.76 13.30 -0.02
CA GLY A 81 5.56 13.76 1.11
C GLY A 81 6.84 12.96 1.33
N ASN A 82 7.52 13.25 2.44
CA ASN A 82 8.72 12.55 2.88
C ASN A 82 8.43 11.88 4.24
N PRO A 83 8.50 10.54 4.37
CA PRO A 83 8.93 9.55 3.36
C PRO A 83 7.90 9.35 2.22
N PRO A 84 8.34 8.92 1.02
CA PRO A 84 7.47 8.78 -0.16
C PRO A 84 6.51 7.59 -0.09
N VAL A 85 6.57 6.81 0.99
CA VAL A 85 5.70 5.67 1.25
C VAL A 85 5.21 5.75 2.69
N CYS A 86 3.88 5.80 2.86
CA CYS A 86 3.24 5.89 4.17
C CYS A 86 2.19 4.80 4.35
N LYS A 87 1.75 4.62 5.60
CA LYS A 87 0.60 3.78 5.92
C LYS A 87 -0.68 4.57 5.65
N ALA A 88 -1.72 3.90 5.17
CA ALA A 88 -3.00 4.51 4.90
C ALA A 88 -4.16 3.60 5.32
N LEU A 89 -5.25 4.25 5.75
CA LEU A 89 -6.54 3.61 6.03
C LEU A 89 -7.46 3.76 4.82
N ALA A 90 -7.88 2.64 4.24
CA ALA A 90 -8.76 2.64 3.07
C ALA A 90 -10.23 2.78 3.47
N VAL A 91 -10.91 3.77 2.89
CA VAL A 91 -12.38 3.82 2.86
C VAL A 91 -12.93 3.33 1.52
N ALA A 92 -12.12 3.30 0.46
CA ALA A 92 -12.43 2.58 -0.76
C ALA A 92 -11.15 2.06 -1.43
N VAL A 93 -11.28 0.96 -2.19
CA VAL A 93 -10.16 0.34 -2.92
C VAL A 93 -10.60 0.09 -4.35
N GLY A 94 -9.96 0.77 -5.29
CA GLY A 94 -10.23 0.65 -6.71
C GLY A 94 -9.23 -0.30 -7.37
N HIS A 95 -9.72 -1.40 -7.93
CA HIS A 95 -8.92 -2.24 -8.81
C HIS A 95 -9.06 -1.78 -10.25
N ARG A 96 -7.94 -1.74 -10.98
CA ARG A 96 -7.94 -1.47 -12.43
C ARG A 96 -8.35 -2.71 -13.23
N LYS A 97 -9.56 -3.24 -12.98
CA LYS A 97 -10.25 -4.16 -13.91
C LYS A 97 -11.08 -3.35 -14.91
N ARG A 98 -11.52 -4.00 -15.99
CA ARG A 98 -12.31 -3.39 -17.09
C ARG A 98 -13.59 -2.67 -16.61
N SER A 99 -14.13 -3.05 -15.45
CA SER A 99 -15.30 -2.42 -14.82
C SER A 99 -14.96 -1.25 -13.89
N GLY A 100 -13.70 -1.09 -13.45
CA GLY A 100 -13.28 -0.01 -12.53
C GLY A 100 -14.10 0.08 -11.24
N GLU A 101 -14.86 -0.96 -10.89
CA GLU A 101 -15.91 -0.85 -9.89
C GLU A 101 -15.29 -0.59 -8.52
N LEU A 102 -15.64 0.57 -7.97
CA LEU A 102 -15.19 1.04 -6.69
C LEU A 102 -16.30 0.80 -5.69
N LYS A 103 -16.06 -0.09 -4.72
CA LYS A 103 -16.94 -0.20 -3.57
C LYS A 103 -16.51 0.80 -2.51
N MET A 104 -17.25 1.91 -2.43
CA MET A 104 -17.11 2.88 -1.35
C MET A 104 -17.58 2.27 -0.03
N ALA A 105 -16.92 2.62 1.07
CA ALA A 105 -17.46 2.42 2.41
C ALA A 105 -18.76 3.20 2.60
N SER A 106 -19.61 2.73 3.52
CA SER A 106 -20.80 3.48 3.91
C SER A 106 -20.42 4.79 4.59
N LYS A 107 -21.34 5.77 4.60
CA LYS A 107 -21.11 7.08 5.22
C LYS A 107 -20.75 6.94 6.70
N GLU A 108 -21.44 6.06 7.41
CA GLU A 108 -21.23 5.82 8.84
C GLU A 108 -19.82 5.27 9.12
N ARG A 109 -19.29 4.45 8.21
CA ARG A 109 -17.91 3.95 8.33
C ARG A 109 -16.90 5.06 8.07
N ILE A 110 -17.14 5.92 7.09
CA ILE A 110 -16.26 7.07 6.81
C ILE A 110 -16.24 8.02 8.01
N GLU A 111 -17.41 8.35 8.55
CA GLU A 111 -17.55 9.21 9.74
C GLU A 111 -16.85 8.60 10.96
N ARG A 112 -16.99 7.29 11.18
CA ARG A 112 -16.26 6.59 12.26
C ARG A 112 -14.75 6.66 12.09
N VAL A 113 -14.24 6.49 10.87
CA VAL A 113 -12.79 6.61 10.60
C VAL A 113 -12.33 8.05 10.90
N LYS A 114 -13.08 9.06 10.46
CA LYS A 114 -12.79 10.48 10.77
C LYS A 114 -12.74 10.72 12.28
N GLU A 115 -13.75 10.26 13.00
CA GLU A 115 -13.85 10.41 14.46
C GLU A 115 -12.67 9.77 15.19
N VAL A 116 -12.28 8.55 14.80
CA VAL A 116 -11.16 7.82 15.41
C VAL A 116 -9.82 8.52 15.15
N LEU A 117 -9.64 9.07 13.95
CA LEU A 117 -8.43 9.79 13.60
C LEU A 117 -8.36 11.17 14.25
N GLY A 118 -9.51 11.74 14.61
CA GLY A 118 -9.60 13.11 15.10
C GLY A 118 -9.16 14.13 14.05
N GLU A 119 -9.26 13.77 12.77
CA GLU A 119 -8.87 14.62 11.64
C GLU A 119 -10.09 15.16 10.90
N ASP A 120 -10.02 16.45 10.58
CA ASP A 120 -10.89 17.09 9.59
C ASP A 120 -10.32 16.99 8.16
N SER A 121 -9.19 16.32 7.97
CA SER A 121 -8.56 16.14 6.67
C SER A 121 -9.52 15.53 5.65
N ASP A 122 -9.40 15.98 4.41
CA ASP A 122 -10.13 15.42 3.30
C ASP A 122 -9.49 14.12 2.80
N LEU A 123 -10.34 13.16 2.49
CA LEU A 123 -9.96 11.90 1.86
C LEU A 123 -9.39 12.15 0.47
N ALA A 124 -8.26 11.50 0.15
CA ALA A 124 -7.63 11.60 -1.16
C ALA A 124 -7.33 10.23 -1.78
N TRP A 125 -7.02 10.28 -3.08
CA TRP A 125 -6.64 9.11 -3.87
C TRP A 125 -5.13 8.90 -3.87
N TYR A 126 -4.72 7.68 -3.53
CA TYR A 126 -3.31 7.29 -3.46
C TYR A 126 -3.05 6.05 -4.31
N GLU A 127 -1.84 5.94 -4.86
CA GLU A 127 -1.37 4.71 -5.50
C GLU A 127 -0.85 3.76 -4.41
N MET A 128 -1.32 2.52 -4.40
CA MET A 128 -0.73 1.51 -3.52
C MET A 128 0.72 1.22 -3.94
N TYR A 129 1.60 1.08 -2.94
CA TYR A 129 3.00 0.72 -3.14
C TYR A 129 3.18 -0.78 -3.33
#